data_AF-A0A5H6JNG1-F1
#
_entry.id   AF-A0A5H6JNG1-F1
#
_cell.length_a   1.000
_cell.length_b   1.000
_cell.length_c   1.000
_cell.angle_alpha   90.00
_cell.angle_beta   90.00
_cell.angle_gamma   90.00
#
_symmetry.space_group_name_H-M   'P 1'
#
loop_
_entity.id
_entity.type
_entity.pdbx_description
1 polymer ?
#
loop_
_entity_poly.entity_id
_entity_poly.type
_entity_poly.pdbx_seq_one_letter_code
_entity_poly.pdbx_strand_id
1 'polypeptide(L)' 'MRALNRLKWLHAFEAAARYGSFAGAAKELGVTPAAVGQLVKSLENWVGHPLFLRSRSGNER' A
#
# COMPACT_ATOMS: atom_id res chain seq x y z
N MET A 1 9.02 18.19 -8.58
CA MET A 1 8.32 16.89 -8.72
C MET A 1 7.88 16.31 -7.35
N ARG A 2 7.05 17.00 -6.57
CA ARG A 2 6.62 16.56 -5.21
C ARG A 2 5.14 16.16 -5.12
N ALA A 3 4.39 16.23 -6.23
CA ALA A 3 2.96 15.93 -6.28
C ALA A 3 2.67 14.50 -6.76
N LEU A 4 3.49 13.99 -7.70
CA LEU A 4 3.30 12.66 -8.29
C LEU A 4 3.59 11.52 -7.30
N ASN A 5 4.45 11.71 -6.30
CA ASN A 5 4.74 10.69 -5.30
C ASN A 5 3.54 10.46 -4.36
N ARG A 6 2.86 11.53 -3.93
CA ARG A 6 1.67 11.44 -3.06
C ARG A 6 0.51 10.72 -3.74
N LEU A 7 0.30 10.96 -5.02
CA LEU A 7 -0.74 10.25 -5.77
C LEU A 7 -0.44 8.75 -5.89
N LYS A 8 0.84 8.38 -6.09
CA LYS A 8 1.26 6.97 -6.09
C LYS A 8 1.06 6.31 -4.73
N TRP A 9 1.28 7.04 -3.64
CA TRP A 9 1.04 6.54 -2.28
C TRP A 9 -0.44 6.25 -2.03
N LEU A 10 -1.32 7.20 -2.36
CA LEU A 10 -2.77 7.01 -2.24
C LEU A 10 -3.27 5.88 -3.14
N HIS A 11 -2.78 5.78 -4.37
CA HIS A 11 -3.19 4.72 -5.29
C HIS A 11 -2.75 3.33 -4.80
N ALA A 12 -1.51 3.21 -4.30
CA ALA A 12 -1.03 1.96 -3.71
C ALA A 12 -1.81 1.56 -2.45
N PHE A 13 -2.17 2.53 -1.61
CA PHE A 13 -3.00 2.30 -0.44
C PHE A 13 -4.42 1.85 -0.79
N GLU A 14 -5.08 2.56 -1.72
CA GLU A 14 -6.44 2.24 -2.14
C GLU A 14 -6.53 0.86 -2.79
N ALA A 15 -5.60 0.53 -3.69
CA ALA A 15 -5.51 -0.81 -4.28
C ALA A 15 -5.25 -1.89 -3.21
N ALA A 16 -4.33 -1.64 -2.28
CA ALA A 16 -4.05 -2.59 -1.19
C ALA A 16 -5.27 -2.83 -0.28
N ALA A 17 -6.03 -1.77 0.01
CA ALA A 17 -7.27 -1.87 0.79
C ALA A 17 -8.36 -2.63 0.02
N ARG A 18 -8.52 -2.36 -1.28
CA ARG A 18 -9.51 -3.02 -2.15
C ARG A 18 -9.24 -4.51 -2.31
N TYR A 19 -7.99 -4.90 -2.49
CA TYR A 19 -7.58 -6.30 -2.69
C TYR A 19 -7.32 -7.07 -1.38
N GLY A 20 -7.33 -6.40 -0.23
CA GLY A 20 -6.95 -6.99 1.07
C GLY A 20 -5.52 -7.54 1.11
N SER A 21 -4.68 -7.25 0.11
CA SER A 21 -3.33 -7.80 -0.01
C SER A 21 -2.41 -6.92 -0.84
N PHE A 22 -1.15 -6.82 -0.43
CA PHE A 22 -0.11 -6.12 -1.20
C PHE A 22 0.25 -6.85 -2.50
N ALA A 23 0.06 -8.18 -2.56
CA ALA A 23 0.27 -8.94 -3.77
C ALA A 23 -0.80 -8.66 -4.85
N GLY A 24 -2.07 -8.58 -4.45
CA GLY A 24 -3.17 -8.23 -5.36
C GLY A 24 -3.01 -6.83 -5.94
N ALA A 25 -2.74 -5.84 -5.07
CA ALA A 25 -2.47 -4.47 -5.49
C ALA A 25 -1.24 -4.35 -6.41
N ALA A 26 -0.17 -5.09 -6.13
CA ALA A 26 1.03 -5.09 -6.96
C ALA A 26 0.75 -5.59 -8.39
N LYS A 27 -0.10 -6.61 -8.53
CA LYS A 27 -0.51 -7.15 -9.82
C LYS A 27 -1.32 -6.13 -10.63
N GLU A 28 -2.24 -5.42 -10.00
CA GLU A 28 -3.02 -4.35 -10.66
C GLU A 28 -2.13 -3.18 -11.08
N LEU A 29 -1.24 -2.74 -10.19
CA LEU A 29 -0.39 -1.57 -10.39
C LEU A 29 0.85 -1.85 -11.27
N GLY A 30 1.08 -3.10 -11.66
CA GLY A 30 2.24 -3.49 -12.48
C GLY A 30 3.59 -3.29 -11.78
N VAL A 31 3.62 -3.46 -10.45
CA VAL A 31 4.82 -3.27 -9.62
C VAL A 31 5.07 -4.48 -8.73
N THR A 32 6.13 -4.46 -7.92
CA THR A 32 6.39 -5.53 -6.94
C THR A 32 5.60 -5.31 -5.64
N PRO A 33 5.24 -6.38 -4.91
CA PRO A 33 4.60 -6.24 -3.59
C PRO A 33 5.44 -5.41 -2.60
N ALA A 34 6.76 -5.50 -2.70
CA ALA A 34 7.68 -4.68 -1.91
C ALA A 34 7.54 -3.17 -2.23
N ALA A 35 7.37 -2.81 -3.51
CA ALA A 35 7.14 -1.43 -3.91
C ALA A 35 5.82 -0.88 -3.36
N VAL A 36 4.74 -1.66 -3.41
CA VAL A 36 3.46 -1.30 -2.78
C VAL A 36 3.65 -1.06 -1.28
N GLY A 37 4.34 -1.96 -0.58
CA GLY A 37 4.65 -1.81 0.83
C GLY A 37 5.46 -0.54 1.16
N GLN A 38 6.44 -0.16 0.32
CA GLN A 38 7.19 1.08 0.49
C GLN A 38 6.32 2.33 0.27
N LEU A 39 5.43 2.31 -0.72
CA LEU A 39 4.52 3.43 -1.00
C LEU A 39 3.52 3.63 0.15
N VAL A 40 2.94 2.55 0.64
CA VAL A 40 2.04 2.55 1.81
C VAL A 40 2.79 3.02 3.06
N LYS A 41 3.97 2.50 3.35
CA LYS A 41 4.79 2.95 4.49
C LYS A 41 5.13 4.44 4.39
N SER A 42 5.39 4.94 3.18
CA SER A 42 5.64 6.37 2.96
C SER A 42 4.39 7.21 3.26
N LEU A 43 3.20 6.70 2.93
CA LEU A 43 1.93 7.33 3.28
C LEU A 43 1.70 7.35 4.80
N GLU A 44 1.88 6.21 5.46
CA GLU A 44 1.75 6.08 6.91
C GLU A 44 2.69 7.03 7.65
N ASN A 45 3.94 7.14 7.20
CA ASN A 45 4.91 8.09 7.74
C ASN A 45 4.48 9.55 7.53
N TRP A 46 3.86 9.86 6.39
CA TRP A 46 3.39 11.22 6.09
C TRP A 46 2.15 11.61 6.92
N VAL A 47 1.23 10.66 7.12
CA VAL A 47 0.03 10.84 7.97
C VAL A 47 0.40 10.79 9.46
N GLY A 48 1.48 10.10 9.82
CA GLY A 48 1.91 9.91 11.20
C GLY A 48 1.15 8.80 11.94
N HIS A 49 0.44 7.94 11.21
CA HIS A 49 -0.36 6.85 11.79
C HIS A 49 -0.34 5.61 10.86
N PRO A 50 -0.31 4.38 11.41
CA PRO A 50 -0.51 3.17 10.62
C PRO A 50 -1.90 3.19 9.96
N LEU A 51 -1.96 2.88 8.68
CA LEU A 51 -3.20 2.87 7.89
C LEU A 51 -3.74 1.46 7.68
N PHE A 52 -2.88 0.44 7.84
CA PHE A 52 -3.29 -0.96 7.89
C PHE A 52 -3.05 -1.56 9.26
N LEU A 53 -4.03 -2.33 9.72
CA LEU A 53 -3.86 -3.21 10.86
C LEU A 53 -3.03 -4.41 10.41
N ARG A 54 -1.83 -4.57 10.97
CA ARG A 54 -1.01 -5.75 10.70
C ARG A 54 -1.59 -6.96 11.41
N SER A 55 -2.47 -7.69 10.71
CA SER A 55 -2.80 -9.05 11.15
C SER A 55 -1.55 -9.90 10.99
N ARG A 56 -0.99 -10.41 12.10
CA ARG A 56 0.14 -11.35 12.11
C ARG A 56 -0.23 -12.71 11.48
N SER A 57 -1.51 -12.91 11.15
CA SER A 57 -2.01 -14.05 10.42
C SER A 57 -2.07 -13.72 8.93
N GLY A 58 -1.09 -14.17 8.15
CA GLY A 58 -1.17 -14.21 6.69
C GLY A 58 -2.16 -15.27 6.20
N ASN A 59 -3.37 -15.31 6.76
CA ASN A 59 -4.47 -16.21 6.42
C ASN A 59 -5.79 -15.51 6.76
N GLU A 60 -6.22 -14.60 5.91
CA GLU A 60 -7.66 -14.38 5.72
C GLU A 60 -7.94 -14.87 4.30
N ARG A 61 -8.48 -16.09 4.27
CA ARG A 61 -9.09 -16.71 3.10
C ARG A 61 -10.50 -16.16 2.95
#